data_AF-A0A316APC2-F1
#
_entry.id   AF-A0A316APC2-F1
#
_cell.length_a   1.000
_cell.length_b   1.000
_cell.length_c   1.000
_cell.angle_alpha   90.00
_cell.angle_beta   90.00
_cell.angle_gamma   90.00
#
_symmetry.space_group_name_H-M   'P 1'
#
loop_
_entity.id
_entity.type
_entity.pdbx_description
1 polymer ?
#
loop_
_entity_poly.entity_id
_entity_poly.type
_entity_poly.pdbx_seq_one_letter_code
_entity_poly.pdbx_strand_id
1 'polypeptide(L)'
;MGKLAAIYHSWRNIGGEYEDVPSFCAAVPISRVAELDYVLTPRRYVGLPDEDDDFNFVERFTALKAELEEQLKEEIRLNRAIADNLAKIKI
;
A
#
# COMPACT_ATOMS: atom_id res chain seq x y z
N MET A 1 24.83 2.72 7.40
CA MET A 1 25.27 4.11 7.16
C MET A 1 26.13 4.29 5.89
N GLY A 2 26.93 3.32 5.44
CA GLY A 2 27.79 3.51 4.25
C GLY A 2 27.08 3.63 2.89
N LYS A 3 25.95 2.92 2.68
CA LYS A 3 25.27 2.87 1.36
C LYS A 3 24.71 4.22 0.91
N LEU A 4 24.07 4.98 1.81
CA LEU A 4 23.50 6.30 1.49
C LEU A 4 24.60 7.32 1.14
N ALA A 5 25.69 7.33 1.91
CA ALA A 5 26.83 8.20 1.65
C ALA A 5 27.48 7.89 0.30
N ALA A 6 27.65 6.60 -0.03
CA ALA A 6 28.18 6.18 -1.33
C ALA A 6 27.31 6.69 -2.49
N ILE A 7 25.99 6.52 -2.41
CA ILE A 7 25.05 6.98 -3.45
C ILE A 7 25.07 8.50 -3.60
N TYR A 8 25.08 9.23 -2.49
CA TYR A 8 25.18 10.69 -2.55
C TYR A 8 26.49 11.13 -3.23
N HIS A 9 27.61 10.49 -2.92
CA HIS A 9 28.89 10.79 -3.59
C HIS A 9 28.88 10.41 -5.07
N SER A 10 28.30 9.26 -5.45
CA SER A 10 28.10 8.88 -6.85
C SER A 10 27.22 9.89 -7.59
N TRP A 11 26.15 10.39 -6.98
CA TRP A 11 25.26 11.39 -7.56
C TRP A 11 25.93 12.77 -7.72
N ARG A 12 26.71 13.19 -6.72
CA ARG A 12 27.26 14.56 -6.65
C ARG A 12 28.51 14.77 -7.51
N ASN A 13 29.33 13.73 -7.66
CA ASN A 13 30.66 13.84 -8.25
C ASN A 13 30.62 13.70 -9.78
N ILE A 14 31.50 14.45 -10.45
CA ILE A 14 31.69 14.34 -11.90
C ILE A 14 32.28 12.96 -12.21
N GLY A 15 31.59 12.18 -13.04
CA GLY A 15 31.98 10.81 -13.39
C GLY A 15 31.56 9.75 -12.38
N GLY A 16 30.71 10.07 -11.40
CA GLY A 16 30.07 9.07 -10.54
C GLY A 16 28.95 8.31 -11.26
N GLU A 17 28.80 7.04 -10.92
CA GLU A 17 27.73 6.18 -11.45
C GLU A 17 26.53 6.23 -10.49
N TYR A 18 25.54 7.06 -10.82
CA TYR A 18 24.29 7.17 -10.08
C TYR A 18 23.12 6.64 -10.91
N GLU A 19 22.21 5.97 -10.22
CA GLU A 19 20.95 5.48 -10.77
C GLU A 19 19.82 5.69 -9.75
N ASP A 20 18.63 5.98 -10.25
CA ASP A 20 17.42 6.01 -9.44
C ASP A 20 17.03 4.59 -9.04
N VAL A 21 16.73 4.38 -7.76
CA VAL A 21 16.37 3.06 -7.23
C VAL A 21 14.99 3.17 -6.57
N PRO A 22 13.97 2.42 -7.07
CA PRO A 22 12.65 2.40 -6.48
C PRO A 22 12.67 2.11 -4.97
N SER A 23 11.79 2.77 -4.23
CA SER A 23 11.74 2.79 -2.76
C SER A 23 13.02 3.24 -2.04
N PHE A 24 14.05 3.75 -2.75
CA PHE A 24 15.32 4.14 -2.13
C PHE A 24 15.84 5.53 -2.49
N CYS A 25 16.06 5.86 -3.76
CA CYS A 25 16.57 7.19 -4.16
C CYS A 25 16.08 7.62 -5.54
N ALA A 26 15.90 8.93 -5.72
CA ALA A 26 15.52 9.53 -7.00
C ALA A 26 16.16 10.91 -7.17
N ALA A 27 16.66 11.23 -8.36
CA ALA A 27 17.14 12.54 -8.74
C ALA A 27 16.15 13.19 -9.71
N VAL A 28 15.36 14.13 -9.19
CA VAL A 28 14.27 14.77 -9.95
C VAL A 28 14.59 16.23 -10.29
N PRO A 29 14.12 16.75 -11.44
CA PRO A 29 14.28 18.16 -11.77
C PRO A 29 13.41 19.05 -10.88
N ILE A 30 13.82 20.30 -10.70
CA ILE A 30 13.06 21.29 -9.91
C ILE A 30 11.66 21.53 -10.48
N SER A 31 11.46 21.40 -11.79
CA SER A 31 10.12 21.47 -12.42
C SER A 31 9.18 20.41 -11.86
N ARG A 32 9.67 19.18 -11.63
CA ARG A 32 8.88 18.11 -11.02
C ARG A 32 8.53 18.39 -9.55
N VAL A 33 9.44 19.04 -8.83
CA VAL A 33 9.18 19.50 -7.46
C VAL A 33 8.09 20.58 -7.45
N ALA A 34 8.12 21.49 -8.43
CA ALA A 34 7.09 22.53 -8.58
C ALA A 34 5.71 21.95 -8.95
N GLU A 35 5.65 20.96 -9.84
CA GLU A 35 4.42 20.23 -10.17
C GLU A 35 3.76 19.54 -8.97
N LEU A 36 4.56 19.18 -7.96
CA LEU A 36 4.12 18.49 -6.74
C LEU A 36 3.98 19.44 -5.55
N ASP A 37 3.73 20.73 -5.82
CA ASP A 37 3.53 21.80 -4.82
C ASP A 37 4.68 21.93 -3.82
N TYR A 38 5.91 21.62 -4.25
CA TYR A 38 7.12 21.64 -3.44
C TYR A 38 7.07 20.74 -2.20
N VAL A 39 6.17 19.75 -2.16
CA VAL A 39 6.08 18.83 -1.03
C VAL A 39 7.18 17.78 -1.13
N LEU A 40 8.19 17.84 -0.26
CA LEU A 40 9.42 17.02 -0.32
C LEU A 40 9.34 15.65 0.37
N THR A 41 8.13 15.10 0.53
CA THR A 41 7.97 13.73 1.07
C THR A 41 8.54 12.71 0.06
N PRO A 42 9.55 11.91 0.43
CA PRO A 42 10.27 11.04 -0.52
C PRO A 42 9.37 10.14 -1.38
N ARG A 43 8.28 9.61 -0.82
CA ARG A 43 7.29 8.76 -1.52
C ARG A 43 6.70 9.39 -2.80
N ARG A 44 6.70 10.72 -2.93
CA ARG A 44 6.20 11.41 -4.13
C ARG A 44 7.19 11.39 -5.30
N TYR A 45 8.45 11.07 -5.04
CA TYR A 45 9.55 11.15 -6.02
C TYR A 45 10.24 9.81 -6.21
N VAL A 46 10.30 9.01 -5.15
CA VAL A 46 10.90 7.68 -5.14
C VAL A 46 9.80 6.70 -5.51
N GLY A 47 9.78 6.28 -6.78
CA GLY A 47 8.80 5.33 -7.32
C GLY A 47 8.72 4.04 -6.48
N LEU A 48 7.64 3.29 -6.64
CA LEU A 48 7.55 1.96 -6.05
C LEU A 48 8.26 0.97 -6.99
N PRO A 49 8.89 -0.09 -6.46
CA PRO A 49 9.29 -1.20 -7.32
C PRO A 49 8.06 -1.66 -8.12
N ASP A 50 8.29 -2.08 -9.36
CA ASP A 50 7.24 -2.72 -10.15
C ASP A 50 6.62 -3.82 -9.27
N GLU A 51 5.30 -3.74 -9.05
CA GLU A 51 4.59 -4.80 -8.35
C GLU A 51 4.80 -6.07 -9.17
N ASP A 52 5.26 -7.16 -8.54
CA ASP A 52 5.24 -8.47 -9.19
C ASP A 52 3.85 -8.69 -9.79
N ASP A 53 3.79 -9.05 -11.07
CA ASP A 53 2.57 -9.28 -11.89
C ASP A 53 1.59 -10.32 -11.28
N ASP A 54 1.93 -10.91 -10.13
CA ASP A 54 1.13 -11.84 -9.34
C ASP A 54 0.01 -11.15 -8.53
N PHE A 55 -0.08 -9.82 -8.49
CA PHE A 55 -1.18 -9.12 -7.80
C PHE A 55 -2.43 -8.93 -8.69
N ASN A 56 -3.30 -9.95 -8.73
CA ASN A 56 -4.61 -9.84 -9.36
C ASN A 56 -5.65 -9.21 -8.42
N PHE A 57 -5.83 -7.89 -8.50
CA PHE A 57 -6.83 -7.16 -7.70
C PHE A 57 -8.25 -7.69 -7.88
N VAL A 58 -8.66 -7.98 -9.13
CA VAL A 58 -10.03 -8.40 -9.45
C VAL A 58 -10.35 -9.75 -8.81
N GLU A 59 -9.43 -10.70 -8.91
CA GLU A 59 -9.57 -12.02 -8.29
C GLU A 59 -9.68 -11.91 -6.76
N ARG A 60 -8.72 -11.22 -6.13
CA ARG A 60 -8.70 -11.06 -4.66
C ARG A 60 -9.93 -10.33 -4.15
N PHE A 61 -10.32 -9.24 -4.79
CA PHE A 61 -11.49 -8.47 -4.40
C PHE A 61 -12.77 -9.31 -4.53
N THR A 62 -12.90 -10.08 -5.61
CA THR A 62 -14.06 -10.96 -5.83
C THR A 62 -14.16 -12.03 -4.76
N ALA A 63 -13.03 -12.68 -4.41
CA ALA A 63 -12.98 -13.68 -3.34
C ALA A 63 -13.36 -13.07 -1.97
N LEU A 64 -12.78 -11.92 -1.61
CA LEU A 64 -13.10 -11.22 -0.36
C LEU A 64 -14.56 -10.76 -0.29
N LYS A 65 -15.12 -10.29 -1.40
CA LYS A 65 -16.53 -9.89 -1.48
C LYS A 65 -17.46 -11.09 -1.22
N ALA A 66 -17.17 -12.23 -1.84
CA ALA A 66 -17.97 -13.44 -1.63
C ALA A 66 -17.90 -13.93 -0.18
N GLU A 67 -16.71 -13.87 0.45
CA GLU A 67 -16.54 -14.18 1.86
C GLU A 67 -17.36 -13.24 2.76
N LEU A 68 -17.30 -11.93 2.50
CA LEU A 68 -18.07 -10.94 3.24
C LEU A 68 -19.58 -11.16 3.12
N GLU A 69 -20.08 -11.46 1.92
CA GLU A 69 -21.50 -11.75 1.69
C GLU A 69 -21.97 -12.98 2.47
N GLU A 70 -21.11 -14.01 2.62
CA GLU A 70 -21.43 -15.18 3.43
C GLU A 70 -21.42 -14.88 4.93
N GLN A 71 -20.45 -14.11 5.40
CA GLN A 71 -20.40 -13.66 6.80
C GLN A 71 -21.63 -12.85 7.18
N LEU A 72 -22.18 -12.02 6.28
CA LEU A 72 -23.42 -11.28 6.52
C LEU A 72 -24.65 -12.19 6.66
N LYS A 73 -24.73 -13.28 5.89
CA LYS A 73 -25.83 -14.25 6.06
C LYS A 73 -25.72 -14.99 7.39
N GLU A 74 -24.49 -15.36 7.76
CA GLU A 74 -24.23 -16.04 9.02
C GLU A 74 -24.54 -15.14 10.22
N GLU A 75 -24.20 -13.84 10.14
CA GLU A 75 -24.56 -12.83 11.13
C GLU A 75 -26.08 -12.80 11.37
N ILE A 76 -26.87 -12.74 10.30
CA ILE A 76 -28.34 -12.74 10.39
C ILE A 76 -28.85 -14.01 11.07
N ARG A 77 -28.27 -15.17 10.71
CA ARG A 77 -28.65 -16.47 11.28
C ARG A 77 -28.36 -16.53 12.78
N LEU A 78 -27.16 -16.09 13.18
CA LEU A 78 -26.71 -16.09 14.57
C LEU A 78 -27.54 -15.12 15.42
N ASN A 79 -27.81 -13.91 14.91
CA ASN A 79 -28.65 -12.94 15.60
C ASN A 79 -30.06 -13.46 15.86
N ARG A 80 -30.66 -14.14 14.86
CA ARG A 80 -31.96 -14.79 15.05
C ARG A 80 -31.90 -15.86 16.15
N ALA A 81 -30.88 -16.72 16.12
CA ALA A 81 -30.71 -17.75 17.13
C ALA A 81 -30.51 -17.17 18.54
N ILE A 82 -29.78 -16.06 18.67
CA ILE A 82 -29.60 -15.34 19.92
C ILE A 82 -30.95 -14.81 20.43
N ALA A 83 -31.71 -14.12 19.58
CA ALA A 83 -33.03 -13.58 19.94
C ALA A 83 -34.01 -14.68 20.37
N ASP A 84 -34.07 -15.80 19.62
CA ASP A 84 -34.92 -16.94 19.93
C ASP A 84 -34.56 -17.59 21.27
N ASN A 85 -33.28 -17.61 21.63
CA ASN A 85 -32.82 -18.17 22.90
C ASN A 85 -33.10 -17.21 24.07
N LEU A 86 -32.90 -15.90 23.90
CA LEU A 86 -33.24 -14.92 24.91
C LEU A 86 -34.74 -14.92 25.23
N ALA A 87 -35.60 -15.10 24.24
CA ALA A 87 -37.05 -15.18 24.43
C ALA A 87 -37.51 -16.37 25.30
N LYS A 88 -36.68 -17.42 25.45
CA LYS A 88 -36.97 -18.59 26.28
C LYS A 88 -36.65 -18.36 27.76
N ILE A 89 -35.88 -17.32 28.09
CA ILE A 89 -35.51 -17.01 29.47
C ILE A 89 -36.68 -16.28 30.13
N LYS A 90 -37.25 -16.87 31.19
CA LYS A 90 -38.23 -16.22 32.05
C LYS A 90 -37.52 -15.55 33.21
N ILE A 91 -37.80 -14.27 33.43
CA ILE A 91 -37.40 -13.50 34.62
C ILE A 91 -38.50 -13.63 35.67
#